data_AF-A0A9D2N2J2-F1
#
_entry.id   AF-A0A9D2N2J2-F1
#
_cell.length_a   1.000
_cell.length_b   1.000
_cell.length_c   1.000
_cell.angle_alpha   90.00
_cell.angle_beta   90.00
_cell.angle_gamma   90.00
#
_symmetry.space_group_name_H-M   'P 1'
#
loop_
_entity.id
_entity.type
_entity.pdbx_description
1 polymer ?
#
loop_
_entity_poly.entity_id
_entity_poly.type
_entity_poly.pdbx_seq_one_letter_code
_entity_poly.pdbx_strand_id
1 'polypeptide(L)'
;MSQGLKKGFVGMVWIISAAVMPACSPSAVAEPAVLPLEENVRTVSIERDGETADCGNKEQIGELLSILSDMEPTDQQSVQDVPQTDEYTSIHFEDTEGRVYTIFYYEMDGKAYAEQSYQGIYEPAPALGVLLDDLLEAGEAALNDRIPMVMAGGAMYYDTGKESTVTGRCGVMDGEITSAVDRTEVPSENDQSNFGAGYGYQWGPEEGTLEVCMDGKWMVFKRRYADDSQVYFAGRWYDKSGLSEDTLRWLAWYNGLTGQEQACISSVPADLLDESEISRTEETAAQAN
;
A
#
# COMPACT_ATOMS: atom_id res chain seq x y z
N MET A 1 -88.40 -36.84 15.14
CA MET A 1 -87.89 -36.30 16.41
C MET A 1 -86.38 -36.25 16.31
N SER A 2 -85.77 -35.09 16.61
CA SER A 2 -84.36 -34.92 17.01
C SER A 2 -83.28 -35.31 15.99
N GLN A 3 -82.16 -34.64 15.73
CA GLN A 3 -81.47 -33.38 16.05
C GLN A 3 -80.26 -33.44 15.06
N GLY A 4 -79.73 -32.39 14.44
CA GLY A 4 -79.52 -31.04 14.93
C GLY A 4 -78.14 -30.92 15.60
N LEU A 5 -77.02 -30.99 14.86
CA LEU A 5 -75.79 -30.26 15.17
C LEU A 5 -74.77 -30.29 14.00
N LYS A 6 -74.63 -29.19 13.25
CA LYS A 6 -73.37 -28.85 12.56
C LYS A 6 -72.96 -27.45 13.00
N LYS A 7 -71.86 -27.39 13.75
CA LYS A 7 -71.18 -26.15 14.18
C LYS A 7 -70.40 -25.59 13.00
N GLY A 8 -70.34 -24.27 12.94
CA GLY A 8 -70.08 -23.49 11.74
C GLY A 8 -68.62 -23.35 11.32
N PHE A 9 -68.46 -22.61 10.22
CA PHE A 9 -67.21 -21.97 9.86
C PHE A 9 -67.54 -20.57 9.32
N VAL A 10 -66.95 -19.57 9.96
CA VAL A 10 -67.05 -18.15 9.65
C VAL A 10 -66.25 -17.89 8.38
N GLY A 11 -66.92 -17.38 7.33
CA GLY A 11 -66.27 -16.93 6.11
C GLY A 11 -65.58 -15.58 6.35
N MET A 12 -64.26 -15.58 6.36
CA MET A 12 -63.45 -14.35 6.31
C MET A 12 -62.99 -14.15 4.86
N VAL A 13 -63.75 -13.32 4.13
CA VAL A 13 -63.39 -12.86 2.79
C VAL A 13 -62.25 -11.85 2.94
N TRP A 14 -61.02 -12.24 2.59
CA TRP A 14 -59.91 -11.31 2.39
C TRP A 14 -59.93 -10.86 0.93
N ILE A 15 -60.29 -9.59 0.73
CA ILE A 15 -60.10 -8.91 -0.55
C ILE A 15 -58.59 -8.67 -0.69
N ILE A 16 -57.91 -9.50 -1.49
CA ILE A 16 -56.55 -9.23 -1.93
C ILE A 16 -56.67 -8.15 -3.00
N SER A 17 -56.45 -6.90 -2.60
CA SER A 17 -56.28 -5.79 -3.53
C SER A 17 -54.94 -5.96 -4.22
N ALA A 18 -54.93 -6.58 -5.39
CA ALA A 18 -53.76 -6.65 -6.26
C ALA A 18 -53.56 -5.27 -6.92
N ALA A 19 -52.82 -4.39 -6.24
CA ALA A 19 -52.27 -3.20 -6.85
C ALA A 19 -51.16 -3.64 -7.82
N VAL A 20 -51.49 -3.77 -9.11
CA VAL A 20 -50.50 -3.87 -10.17
C VAL A 20 -49.92 -2.47 -10.35
N MET A 21 -48.83 -2.19 -9.66
CA MET A 21 -48.05 -0.98 -9.89
C MET A 21 -47.20 -1.23 -11.14
N PRO A 22 -47.36 -0.46 -12.23
CA PRO A 22 -46.39 -0.46 -13.30
C PRO A 22 -45.13 0.25 -12.78
N ALA A 23 -44.26 -0.49 -12.09
CA ALA A 23 -42.91 -0.05 -11.82
C ALA A 23 -42.07 -0.26 -13.09
N CYS A 24 -42.36 0.52 -14.13
CA CYS A 24 -41.38 0.78 -15.16
C CYS A 24 -40.56 1.96 -14.66
N SER A 25 -39.70 1.69 -13.67
CA SER A 25 -38.54 2.53 -13.44
C SER A 25 -37.65 2.35 -14.67
N PRO A 26 -37.13 3.41 -15.31
CA PRO A 26 -35.99 3.21 -16.20
C PRO A 26 -34.94 2.47 -15.37
N SER A 27 -34.41 1.34 -15.87
CA SER A 27 -33.26 0.69 -15.24
C SER A 27 -32.23 1.78 -14.99
N ALA A 28 -31.89 1.99 -13.73
CA ALA A 28 -30.86 2.95 -13.38
C ALA A 28 -29.56 2.38 -13.95
N VAL A 29 -29.09 2.97 -15.04
CA VAL A 29 -27.73 2.79 -15.55
C VAL A 29 -26.79 2.98 -14.36
N ALA A 30 -25.81 2.09 -14.19
CA ALA A 30 -24.87 2.15 -13.07
C ALA A 30 -24.25 3.56 -12.93
N GLU A 31 -24.06 4.01 -11.69
CA GLU A 31 -23.34 5.26 -11.42
C GLU A 31 -21.89 5.14 -11.89
N PRO A 32 -21.19 6.24 -12.23
CA PRO A 32 -19.78 6.16 -12.62
C PRO A 32 -18.92 5.44 -11.59
N ALA A 33 -17.92 4.69 -12.06
CA ALA A 33 -17.00 3.97 -11.20
C ALA A 33 -16.26 4.93 -10.26
N VAL A 34 -16.13 4.53 -8.99
CA VAL A 34 -15.40 5.31 -7.99
C VAL A 34 -13.95 4.83 -8.00
N LEU A 35 -13.05 5.69 -8.46
CA LEU A 35 -11.62 5.40 -8.59
C LEU A 35 -10.79 6.37 -7.73
N PRO A 36 -9.63 5.93 -7.22
CA PRO A 36 -8.68 6.86 -6.61
C PRO A 36 -8.08 7.78 -7.67
N LEU A 37 -7.60 8.96 -7.24
CA LEU A 37 -6.75 9.81 -8.08
C LEU A 37 -5.37 9.18 -8.21
N GLU A 38 -4.78 9.19 -9.42
CA GLU A 38 -3.46 8.60 -9.70
C GLU A 38 -2.39 9.09 -8.71
N GLU A 39 -2.38 10.38 -8.38
CA GLU A 39 -1.41 10.97 -7.45
C GLU A 39 -1.54 10.46 -6.00
N ASN A 40 -2.69 9.89 -5.64
CA ASN A 40 -2.98 9.37 -4.32
C ASN A 40 -2.81 7.85 -4.24
N VAL A 41 -2.60 7.15 -5.36
CA VAL A 41 -2.41 5.71 -5.34
C VAL A 41 -1.04 5.38 -4.74
N ARG A 42 -1.04 4.57 -3.69
CA ARG A 42 0.16 4.09 -3.01
C ARG A 42 0.61 2.74 -3.57
N THR A 43 -0.33 1.81 -3.72
CA THR A 43 -0.10 0.47 -4.24
C THR A 43 -1.28 0.01 -5.07
N VAL A 44 -1.00 -0.86 -6.04
CA VAL A 44 -2.01 -1.63 -6.77
C VAL A 44 -1.62 -3.09 -6.68
N SER A 45 -2.56 -3.94 -6.28
CA SER A 45 -2.37 -5.39 -6.23
C SER A 45 -3.44 -6.07 -7.08
N ILE A 46 -3.01 -6.99 -7.94
CA ILE A 46 -3.84 -7.73 -8.88
C ILE A 46 -3.77 -9.20 -8.51
N GLU A 47 -4.90 -9.86 -8.37
CA GLU A 47 -4.97 -11.28 -8.03
C GLU A 47 -5.85 -12.03 -9.04
N ARG A 48 -5.35 -13.17 -9.54
CA ARG A 48 -6.09 -14.09 -10.42
C ARG A 48 -5.64 -15.51 -10.13
N ASP A 49 -6.57 -16.44 -9.93
CA ASP A 49 -6.29 -17.88 -9.72
C ASP A 49 -5.25 -18.19 -8.61
N GLY A 50 -5.14 -17.30 -7.61
CA GLY A 50 -4.17 -17.40 -6.51
C GLY A 50 -2.76 -16.89 -6.85
N GLU A 51 -2.53 -16.41 -8.08
CA GLU A 51 -1.37 -15.61 -8.45
C GLU A 51 -1.62 -14.14 -8.09
N THR A 52 -0.60 -13.45 -7.59
CA THR A 52 -0.67 -12.04 -7.22
C THR A 52 0.44 -11.27 -7.90
N ALA A 53 0.11 -10.13 -8.49
CA ALA A 53 1.02 -9.17 -9.07
C ALA A 53 0.83 -7.79 -8.43
N ASP A 54 1.90 -7.15 -7.99
CA ASP A 54 1.87 -5.78 -7.49
C ASP A 54 2.32 -4.82 -8.60
N CYS A 55 1.51 -3.78 -8.88
CA CYS A 55 1.84 -2.72 -9.84
C CYS A 55 2.22 -1.47 -9.05
N GLY A 56 3.53 -1.24 -8.93
CA GLY A 56 4.08 -0.09 -8.20
C GLY A 56 4.62 1.04 -9.09
N ASN A 57 4.75 0.82 -10.41
CA ASN A 57 5.29 1.86 -11.30
C ASN A 57 4.20 2.84 -11.75
N LYS A 58 4.59 4.10 -11.92
CA LYS A 58 3.63 5.18 -12.18
C LYS A 58 2.97 5.06 -13.55
N GLU A 59 3.71 4.58 -14.54
CA GLU A 59 3.23 4.41 -15.91
C GLU A 59 2.10 3.37 -16.01
N GLN A 60 2.26 2.18 -15.40
CA GLN A 60 1.25 1.12 -15.37
C GLN A 60 0.03 1.53 -14.56
N ILE A 61 0.23 2.20 -13.42
CA ILE A 61 -0.88 2.71 -12.60
C ILE A 61 -1.69 3.74 -13.40
N GLY A 62 -1.03 4.67 -14.09
CA GLY A 62 -1.67 5.68 -14.93
C GLY A 62 -2.45 5.06 -16.10
N GLU A 63 -1.86 4.07 -16.79
CA GLU A 63 -2.53 3.36 -17.88
C GLU A 63 -3.76 2.59 -17.40
N LEU A 64 -3.63 1.84 -16.30
CA LEU A 64 -4.72 1.09 -15.69
C LEU A 64 -5.87 2.00 -15.27
N LEU A 65 -5.58 3.09 -14.55
CA LEU A 65 -6.59 4.07 -14.14
C LEU A 65 -7.26 4.75 -15.33
N SER A 66 -6.51 5.06 -16.38
CA SER A 66 -7.07 5.65 -17.60
C SER A 66 -8.11 4.72 -18.22
N ILE A 67 -7.78 3.44 -18.37
CA ILE A 67 -8.71 2.45 -18.94
C ILE A 67 -9.95 2.28 -18.05
N LEU A 68 -9.76 2.21 -16.74
CA LEU A 68 -10.86 2.08 -15.77
C LEU A 68 -11.75 3.34 -15.71
N SER A 69 -11.20 4.52 -15.97
CA SER A 69 -11.99 5.77 -15.97
C SER A 69 -12.93 5.89 -17.18
N ASP A 70 -12.61 5.20 -18.27
CA ASP A 70 -13.37 5.24 -19.53
C ASP A 70 -14.43 4.13 -19.64
N MET A 71 -14.66 3.35 -18.58
CA MET A 71 -15.61 2.24 -18.60
C MET A 71 -17.06 2.72 -18.73
N GLU A 72 -17.84 2.00 -19.53
CA GLU A 72 -19.24 2.34 -19.74
C GLU A 72 -20.15 1.59 -18.73
N PRO A 73 -21.02 2.29 -17.98
CA PRO A 73 -21.93 1.62 -17.05
C PRO A 73 -22.95 0.76 -17.78
N THR A 74 -23.24 -0.42 -17.22
CA THR A 74 -24.29 -1.31 -17.72
C THR A 74 -25.62 -1.08 -16.99
N ASP A 75 -26.68 -1.74 -17.47
CA ASP A 75 -27.98 -1.81 -16.78
C ASP A 75 -28.01 -2.87 -15.65
N GLN A 76 -26.88 -3.56 -15.41
CA GLN A 76 -26.79 -4.61 -14.40
C GLN A 76 -26.44 -4.01 -13.03
N GLN A 77 -26.98 -4.61 -11.96
CA GLN A 77 -26.70 -4.21 -10.59
C GLN A 77 -25.68 -5.14 -9.96
N SER A 78 -24.65 -4.57 -9.33
CA SER A 78 -23.82 -5.29 -8.36
C SER A 78 -24.51 -5.23 -6.99
N VAL A 79 -24.93 -6.38 -6.46
CA VAL A 79 -25.58 -6.48 -5.14
C VAL A 79 -24.83 -7.41 -4.19
N GLN A 80 -23.58 -7.73 -4.53
CA GLN A 80 -22.75 -8.73 -3.88
C GLN A 80 -21.31 -8.23 -3.69
N ASP A 81 -20.59 -8.86 -2.77
CA ASP A 81 -19.19 -8.50 -2.47
C ASP A 81 -18.20 -8.99 -3.53
N VAL A 82 -18.52 -10.11 -4.22
CA VAL A 82 -17.69 -10.75 -5.25
C VAL A 82 -18.52 -11.11 -6.48
N PRO A 83 -17.93 -11.17 -7.69
CA PRO A 83 -18.67 -11.50 -8.92
C PRO A 83 -19.40 -12.84 -8.87
N GLN A 84 -20.46 -12.99 -9.65
CA GLN A 84 -21.22 -14.24 -9.80
C GLN A 84 -20.58 -15.21 -10.82
N THR A 85 -19.25 -15.28 -10.80
CA THR A 85 -18.43 -16.17 -11.64
C THR A 85 -17.28 -16.70 -10.80
N ASP A 86 -16.84 -17.92 -11.09
CA ASP A 86 -15.70 -18.53 -10.40
C ASP A 86 -14.36 -18.01 -10.96
N GLU A 87 -14.36 -17.53 -12.20
CA GLU A 87 -13.17 -16.98 -12.88
C GLU A 87 -13.27 -15.44 -12.93
N TYR A 88 -12.42 -14.78 -12.15
CA TYR A 88 -12.27 -13.33 -12.13
C TYR A 88 -10.86 -12.93 -11.69
N THR A 89 -10.51 -11.68 -11.98
CA THR A 89 -9.32 -10.99 -11.49
C THR A 89 -9.75 -9.92 -10.51
N SER A 90 -9.19 -9.86 -9.31
CA SER A 90 -9.38 -8.71 -8.42
C SER A 90 -8.25 -7.70 -8.60
N ILE A 91 -8.60 -6.42 -8.52
CA ILE A 91 -7.70 -5.27 -8.61
C ILE A 91 -7.95 -4.43 -7.37
N HIS A 92 -6.93 -4.26 -6.54
CA HIS A 92 -6.98 -3.53 -5.28
C HIS A 92 -6.07 -2.31 -5.35
N PHE A 93 -6.65 -1.12 -5.25
CA PHE A 93 -5.88 0.11 -5.08
C PHE A 93 -5.88 0.50 -3.60
N GLU A 94 -4.71 0.73 -3.01
CA GLU A 94 -4.59 1.40 -1.71
C GLU A 94 -4.15 2.84 -1.95
N ASP A 95 -4.89 3.81 -1.41
CA ASP A 95 -4.47 5.21 -1.46
C ASP A 95 -3.52 5.60 -0.32
N THR A 96 -2.96 6.80 -0.37
CA THR A 96 -2.07 7.33 0.68
C THR A 96 -2.73 7.51 2.06
N GLU A 97 -4.06 7.44 2.13
CA GLU A 97 -4.85 7.51 3.36
C GLU A 97 -5.24 6.11 3.88
N GLY A 98 -4.84 5.04 3.17
CA GLY A 98 -5.15 3.65 3.51
C GLY A 98 -6.54 3.20 3.08
N ARG A 99 -7.24 3.95 2.22
CA ARG A 99 -8.52 3.50 1.63
C ARG A 99 -8.24 2.49 0.53
N VAL A 100 -9.00 1.39 0.56
CA VAL A 100 -8.92 0.32 -0.45
C VAL A 100 -10.08 0.45 -1.43
N TYR A 101 -9.76 0.47 -2.72
CA TYR A 101 -10.72 0.44 -3.82
C TYR A 101 -10.56 -0.91 -4.51
N THR A 102 -11.65 -1.68 -4.56
CA THR A 102 -11.64 -3.01 -5.17
C THR A 102 -12.47 -2.99 -6.45
N ILE A 103 -11.90 -3.54 -7.51
CA ILE A 103 -12.56 -3.75 -8.80
C ILE A 103 -12.32 -5.20 -9.20
N PHE A 104 -13.36 -5.85 -9.69
CA PHE A 104 -13.24 -7.19 -10.25
C PHE A 104 -13.36 -7.13 -11.76
N TYR A 105 -12.48 -7.83 -12.47
CA TYR A 105 -12.54 -8.03 -13.92
C TYR A 105 -12.90 -9.47 -14.23
N TYR A 106 -13.83 -9.70 -15.14
CA TYR A 106 -14.17 -11.05 -15.60
C TYR A 106 -14.74 -11.03 -17.01
N GLU A 107 -14.68 -12.17 -17.69
CA GLU A 107 -15.31 -12.37 -18.98
C GLU A 107 -16.49 -13.33 -18.87
N MET A 108 -17.62 -12.97 -19.45
CA MET A 108 -18.82 -13.81 -19.50
C MET A 108 -19.39 -13.76 -20.91
N ASP A 109 -19.63 -14.93 -21.51
CA ASP A 109 -20.13 -15.09 -22.88
C ASP A 109 -19.29 -14.35 -23.95
N GLY A 110 -17.97 -14.29 -23.75
CA GLY A 110 -17.02 -13.61 -24.65
C GLY A 110 -17.08 -12.08 -24.58
N LYS A 111 -17.65 -11.53 -23.50
CA LYS A 111 -17.69 -10.10 -23.21
C LYS A 111 -17.03 -9.81 -21.86
N ALA A 112 -16.18 -8.78 -21.83
CA ALA A 112 -15.51 -8.33 -20.62
C ALA A 112 -16.42 -7.43 -19.78
N TYR A 113 -16.30 -7.57 -18.47
CA TYR A 113 -16.98 -6.77 -17.48
C TYR A 113 -16.01 -6.37 -16.36
N ALA A 114 -16.26 -5.20 -15.80
CA ALA A 114 -15.65 -4.75 -14.56
C ALA A 114 -16.75 -4.52 -13.52
N GLU A 115 -16.56 -4.96 -12.29
CA GLU A 115 -17.54 -4.84 -11.21
C GLU A 115 -16.93 -4.15 -9.99
N GLN A 116 -17.64 -3.16 -9.45
CA GLN A 116 -17.39 -2.62 -8.13
C GLN A 116 -18.57 -3.02 -7.23
N SER A 117 -18.27 -3.70 -6.12
CA SER A 117 -19.27 -4.21 -5.18
C SER A 117 -20.23 -3.11 -4.74
N TYR A 118 -21.53 -3.36 -4.85
CA TYR A 118 -22.60 -2.41 -4.50
C TYR A 118 -22.62 -1.08 -5.27
N GLN A 119 -21.72 -0.88 -6.23
CA GLN A 119 -21.62 0.34 -7.02
C GLN A 119 -22.14 0.13 -8.43
N GLY A 120 -21.65 -0.90 -9.13
CA GLY A 120 -22.06 -1.12 -10.51
C GLY A 120 -21.23 -2.14 -11.27
N ILE A 121 -21.76 -2.53 -12.43
CA ILE A 121 -21.08 -3.36 -13.43
C ILE A 121 -20.90 -2.51 -14.69
N TYR A 122 -19.70 -2.56 -15.25
CA TYR A 122 -19.23 -1.72 -16.33
C TYR A 122 -18.66 -2.57 -17.47
N GLU A 123 -18.62 -1.99 -18.66
CA GLU A 123 -17.94 -2.51 -19.84
C GLU A 123 -16.62 -1.78 -20.02
N PRO A 124 -15.48 -2.45 -19.74
CA PRO A 124 -14.17 -1.85 -19.94
C PRO A 124 -13.74 -1.90 -21.40
N ALA A 125 -12.74 -1.08 -21.75
CA ALA A 125 -12.06 -1.22 -23.03
C ALA A 125 -11.35 -2.59 -23.10
N PRO A 126 -11.30 -3.25 -24.28
CA PRO A 126 -10.63 -4.54 -24.43
C PRO A 126 -9.15 -4.56 -24.02
N ALA A 127 -8.50 -3.38 -24.02
CA ALA A 127 -7.13 -3.22 -23.54
C ALA A 127 -6.95 -3.58 -22.06
N LEU A 128 -8.02 -3.54 -21.25
CA LEU A 128 -7.93 -3.90 -19.83
C LEU A 128 -7.49 -5.36 -19.65
N GLY A 129 -8.12 -6.30 -20.36
CA GLY A 129 -7.77 -7.71 -20.26
C GLY A 129 -6.31 -7.97 -20.64
N VAL A 130 -5.86 -7.39 -21.75
CA VAL A 130 -4.46 -7.48 -22.22
C VAL A 130 -3.49 -6.92 -21.18
N LEU A 131 -3.79 -5.76 -20.60
CA LEU A 131 -2.95 -5.15 -19.58
C LEU A 131 -2.88 -6.02 -18.33
N LEU A 132 -4.00 -6.58 -17.87
CA LEU A 132 -4.03 -7.48 -16.71
C LEU A 132 -3.24 -8.77 -16.97
N ASP A 133 -3.36 -9.32 -18.18
CA ASP A 133 -2.59 -10.49 -18.60
C ASP A 133 -1.10 -10.17 -18.64
N ASP A 134 -0.69 -9.04 -19.22
CA ASP A 134 0.70 -8.59 -19.23
C ASP A 134 1.23 -8.38 -17.81
N LEU A 135 0.42 -7.85 -16.89
CA LEU A 135 0.81 -7.62 -15.48
C LEU A 135 0.95 -8.93 -14.70
N LEU A 136 0.14 -9.94 -15.00
CA LEU A 136 0.20 -11.26 -14.36
C LEU A 136 1.27 -12.17 -15.00
N GLU A 137 1.37 -12.21 -16.33
CA GLU A 137 2.41 -12.93 -17.09
C GLU A 137 3.80 -12.32 -16.90
N ALA A 138 3.88 -11.01 -16.63
CA ALA A 138 5.13 -10.38 -16.20
C ALA A 138 5.72 -11.06 -14.97
N GLY A 139 4.93 -11.82 -14.18
CA GLY A 139 5.22 -13.17 -13.64
C GLY A 139 6.50 -13.43 -12.85
N GLU A 140 7.37 -12.45 -12.74
CA GLU A 140 8.30 -12.23 -11.66
C GLU A 140 7.61 -11.16 -10.82
N ALA A 141 7.61 -11.33 -9.50
CA ALA A 141 7.45 -10.16 -8.64
C ALA A 141 8.42 -9.12 -9.21
N ALA A 142 7.90 -8.04 -9.81
CA ALA A 142 8.71 -6.86 -10.02
C ALA A 142 9.28 -6.63 -8.63
N LEU A 143 10.57 -6.92 -8.48
CA LEU A 143 11.31 -6.69 -7.25
C LEU A 143 10.85 -5.31 -6.83
N ASN A 144 10.02 -5.25 -5.79
CA ASN A 144 9.21 -4.09 -5.44
C ASN A 144 10.20 -2.96 -5.16
N ASP A 145 10.59 -2.21 -6.21
CA ASP A 145 11.57 -1.14 -6.14
C ASP A 145 10.93 -0.16 -5.16
N ARG A 146 11.39 -0.22 -3.91
CA ARG A 146 10.82 0.63 -2.88
C ARG A 146 11.15 2.05 -3.30
N ILE A 147 10.20 2.97 -3.08
CA ILE A 147 10.41 4.41 -3.29
C ILE A 147 11.82 4.76 -2.84
N PRO A 148 12.67 5.38 -3.70
CA PRO A 148 14.05 5.63 -3.36
C PRO A 148 14.16 6.26 -1.98
N MET A 149 14.98 5.67 -1.11
CA MET A 149 15.11 6.07 0.27
C MET A 149 16.56 5.95 0.74
N VAL A 150 16.90 6.78 1.72
CA VAL A 150 18.22 6.87 2.30
C VAL A 150 18.10 7.04 3.81
N MET A 151 18.94 6.29 4.53
CA MET A 151 19.13 6.44 5.97
C MET A 151 20.24 7.47 6.18
N ALA A 152 19.91 8.64 6.71
CA ALA A 152 20.89 9.72 6.95
C ALA A 152 20.61 10.42 8.28
N GLY A 153 21.64 10.72 9.07
CA GLY A 153 21.49 11.22 10.43
C GLY A 153 20.49 10.39 11.25
N GLY A 154 20.53 9.06 11.11
CA GLY A 154 19.66 8.12 11.82
C GLY A 154 18.15 8.27 11.56
N ALA A 155 17.74 9.03 10.53
CA ALA A 155 16.36 9.15 10.10
C ALA A 155 16.17 8.73 8.63
N MET A 156 15.01 8.15 8.33
CA MET A 156 14.71 7.64 6.99
C MET A 156 14.12 8.76 6.13
N TYR A 157 14.72 8.99 4.98
CA TYR A 157 14.29 10.00 4.01
C TYR A 157 13.82 9.33 2.74
N TYR A 158 12.64 9.70 2.26
CA TYR A 158 12.01 9.12 1.08
C TYR A 158 11.97 10.15 -0.03
N ASP A 159 12.23 9.72 -1.26
CA ASP A 159 12.13 10.56 -2.43
C ASP A 159 10.72 11.16 -2.55
N THR A 160 10.69 12.45 -2.88
CA THR A 160 9.44 13.18 -3.12
C THR A 160 9.12 13.31 -4.61
N GLY A 161 10.04 12.88 -5.49
CA GLY A 161 9.96 13.07 -6.94
C GLY A 161 10.18 14.53 -7.38
N LYS A 162 10.61 15.42 -6.47
CA LYS A 162 10.81 16.85 -6.75
C LYS A 162 12.29 17.19 -6.85
N GLU A 163 12.63 18.02 -7.84
CA GLU A 163 13.95 18.66 -7.92
C GLU A 163 13.96 19.92 -7.04
N SER A 164 15.07 20.18 -6.37
CA SER A 164 15.25 21.33 -5.49
C SER A 164 15.25 22.63 -6.27
N THR A 165 14.56 23.64 -5.72
CA THR A 165 14.52 24.99 -6.29
C THR A 165 15.65 25.89 -5.78
N VAL A 166 16.54 25.38 -4.92
CA VAL A 166 17.62 26.16 -4.31
C VAL A 166 18.71 26.46 -5.36
N THR A 167 18.92 27.74 -5.64
CA THR A 167 19.97 28.22 -6.56
C THR A 167 21.12 28.86 -5.76
N GLY A 168 22.34 28.33 -5.91
CA GLY A 168 23.54 28.87 -5.25
C GLY A 168 23.99 28.15 -3.98
N ARG A 169 24.26 26.84 -4.08
CA ARG A 169 24.81 26.04 -2.97
C ARG A 169 26.28 26.37 -2.73
N CYS A 170 26.69 26.40 -1.46
CA CYS A 170 28.10 26.36 -1.10
C CYS A 170 28.66 24.99 -1.54
N GLY A 171 29.84 24.94 -2.13
CA GLY A 171 30.39 23.70 -2.72
C GLY A 171 30.80 22.61 -1.73
N VAL A 172 30.35 22.69 -0.47
CA VAL A 172 30.67 21.72 0.60
C VAL A 172 29.41 20.90 0.86
N MET A 173 29.54 19.58 0.74
CA MET A 173 28.46 18.63 1.07
C MET A 173 28.37 18.44 2.58
N ASP A 174 27.15 18.21 3.10
CA ASP A 174 26.96 17.86 4.51
C ASP A 174 27.28 16.38 4.77
N GLY A 175 27.09 15.53 3.77
CA GLY A 175 27.47 14.13 3.79
C GLY A 175 27.46 13.49 2.40
N GLU A 176 27.72 12.19 2.36
CA GLU A 176 27.75 11.39 1.13
C GLU A 176 27.11 10.04 1.39
N ILE A 177 26.30 9.55 0.46
CA ILE A 177 25.77 8.18 0.48
C ILE A 177 26.91 7.24 0.08
N THR A 178 27.41 6.45 1.01
CA THR A 178 28.64 5.65 0.84
C THR A 178 28.37 4.19 0.48
N SER A 179 27.16 3.69 0.73
CA SER A 179 26.78 2.30 0.43
C SER A 179 25.36 2.21 -0.13
N ALA A 180 25.04 1.06 -0.74
CA ALA A 180 23.70 0.80 -1.24
C ALA A 180 23.30 -0.66 -1.00
N VAL A 181 22.03 -0.86 -0.69
CA VAL A 181 21.35 -2.16 -0.64
C VAL A 181 20.61 -2.40 -1.96
N ASP A 182 20.01 -3.59 -2.10
CA ASP A 182 19.13 -3.84 -3.23
C ASP A 182 17.95 -2.85 -3.25
N ARG A 183 17.42 -2.55 -4.44
CA ARG A 183 16.33 -1.57 -4.59
C ARG A 183 15.07 -1.94 -3.80
N THR A 184 14.90 -3.22 -3.51
CA THR A 184 13.79 -3.76 -2.72
C THR A 184 13.98 -3.72 -1.21
N GLU A 185 15.19 -3.41 -0.75
CA GLU A 185 15.56 -3.42 0.67
C GLU A 185 15.38 -2.03 1.30
N VAL A 186 15.16 -2.01 2.61
CA VAL A 186 15.20 -0.77 3.40
C VAL A 186 16.64 -0.57 3.86
N PRO A 187 17.28 0.57 3.56
CA PRO A 187 18.59 0.89 4.10
C PRO A 187 18.59 0.82 5.62
N SER A 188 19.59 0.18 6.18
CA SER A 188 19.67 -0.06 7.63
C SER A 188 20.81 0.68 8.32
N GLU A 189 21.78 1.13 7.53
CA GLU A 189 22.97 1.84 8.00
C GLU A 189 22.93 3.31 7.58
N ASN A 190 23.50 4.19 8.40
CA ASN A 190 23.62 5.58 8.00
C ASN A 190 24.44 5.70 6.71
N ASP A 191 24.06 6.64 5.85
CA ASP A 191 24.67 6.87 4.55
C ASP A 191 24.51 5.68 3.57
N GLN A 192 23.49 4.87 3.77
CA GLN A 192 23.07 3.77 2.88
C GLN A 192 21.76 4.12 2.18
N SER A 193 21.65 3.77 0.89
CA SER A 193 20.43 3.95 0.11
C SER A 193 19.99 2.66 -0.59
N ASN A 194 18.78 2.64 -1.12
CA ASN A 194 18.32 1.59 -2.04
C ASN A 194 18.37 2.04 -3.52
N PHE A 195 19.08 3.14 -3.84
CA PHE A 195 19.12 3.70 -5.19
C PHE A 195 20.54 3.95 -5.72
N GLY A 196 21.57 3.65 -4.93
CA GLY A 196 22.99 3.73 -5.30
C GLY A 196 23.83 4.57 -4.34
N ALA A 197 25.14 4.51 -4.53
CA ALA A 197 26.13 5.19 -3.67
C ALA A 197 26.98 6.20 -4.48
N GLY A 198 27.77 7.01 -3.78
CA GLY A 198 28.62 8.07 -4.34
C GLY A 198 27.91 9.41 -4.53
N TYR A 199 26.71 9.58 -3.94
CA TYR A 199 25.93 10.81 -4.05
C TYR A 199 26.14 11.69 -2.81
N GLY A 200 26.64 12.91 -3.02
CA GLY A 200 26.70 13.93 -1.97
C GLY A 200 25.30 14.46 -1.63
N TYR A 201 25.05 14.78 -0.37
CA TYR A 201 23.79 15.35 0.09
C TYR A 201 24.00 16.60 0.96
N GLN A 202 22.94 17.39 1.07
CA GLN A 202 22.83 18.52 2.01
C GLN A 202 21.49 18.47 2.74
N TRP A 203 21.46 18.97 3.97
CA TRP A 203 20.19 19.20 4.67
C TRP A 203 19.43 20.31 3.96
N GLY A 204 18.18 20.03 3.61
CA GLY A 204 17.36 20.98 2.87
C GLY A 204 16.91 22.17 3.75
N PRO A 205 16.39 23.23 3.12
CA PRO A 205 15.98 24.45 3.82
C PRO A 205 14.74 24.26 4.71
N GLU A 206 13.93 23.23 4.45
CA GLU A 206 12.78 22.86 5.26
C GLU A 206 13.18 21.78 6.28
N GLU A 207 12.65 21.86 7.50
CA GLU A 207 12.92 20.84 8.52
C GLU A 207 12.51 19.45 8.02
N GLY A 208 13.40 18.47 8.21
CA GLY A 208 13.16 17.10 7.77
C GLY A 208 13.27 16.91 6.26
N THR A 209 13.95 17.81 5.54
CA THR A 209 14.31 17.61 4.13
C THR A 209 15.79 17.33 3.98
N LEU A 210 16.10 16.43 3.05
CA LEU A 210 17.44 16.04 2.64
C LEU A 210 17.49 16.18 1.13
N GLU A 211 18.46 16.89 0.60
CA GLU A 211 18.60 17.10 -0.84
C GLU A 211 19.84 16.37 -1.33
N VAL A 212 19.66 15.44 -2.25
CA VAL A 212 20.71 14.55 -2.74
C VAL A 212 21.11 14.95 -4.16
N CYS A 213 22.40 15.13 -4.41
CA CYS A 213 22.94 15.46 -5.73
C CYS A 213 23.12 14.19 -6.56
N MET A 214 22.20 13.97 -7.51
CA MET A 214 22.21 12.85 -8.45
C MET A 214 22.40 13.39 -9.87
N ASP A 215 23.48 13.00 -10.53
CA ASP A 215 23.79 13.40 -11.91
C ASP A 215 23.72 14.92 -12.16
N GLY A 216 24.12 15.71 -11.17
CA GLY A 216 24.12 17.18 -11.22
C GLY A 216 22.76 17.83 -10.96
N LYS A 217 21.71 17.04 -10.69
CA LYS A 217 20.41 17.50 -10.21
C LYS A 217 20.28 17.27 -8.71
N TRP A 218 19.56 18.14 -8.03
CA TRP A 218 19.31 18.01 -6.60
C TRP A 218 17.92 17.47 -6.37
N MET A 219 17.81 16.22 -5.97
CA MET A 219 16.53 15.57 -5.67
C MET A 219 16.17 15.79 -4.21
N VAL A 220 14.91 16.15 -3.95
CA VAL A 220 14.41 16.42 -2.59
C VAL A 220 13.84 15.14 -2.00
N PHE A 221 14.42 14.73 -0.87
CA PHE A 221 13.92 13.67 -0.02
C PHE A 221 13.32 14.28 1.24
N LYS A 222 12.25 13.68 1.74
CA LYS A 222 11.58 14.13 2.95
C LYS A 222 11.55 13.01 3.97
N ARG A 223 11.87 13.36 5.21
CA ARG A 223 11.66 12.52 6.37
C ARG A 223 10.17 12.23 6.47
N ARG A 224 9.80 10.98 6.22
CA ARG A 224 8.51 10.47 6.69
C ARG A 224 8.79 9.83 8.03
N TYR A 225 8.15 10.34 9.06
CA TYR A 225 7.85 9.49 10.19
C TYR A 225 6.97 8.37 9.59
N ALA A 226 7.51 7.14 9.45
CA ALA A 226 6.66 5.98 9.72
C ALA A 226 5.98 6.33 11.03
N ASP A 227 4.64 6.30 11.05
CA ASP A 227 3.74 6.83 12.09
C ASP A 227 4.44 7.22 13.40
N ASP A 228 4.10 8.34 14.04
CA ASP A 228 4.82 8.77 15.25
C ASP A 228 4.81 7.73 16.42
N SER A 229 4.15 6.59 16.24
CA SER A 229 4.26 5.33 16.97
C SER A 229 5.45 4.41 16.67
N GLN A 230 6.32 4.61 15.66
CA GLN A 230 7.45 3.69 15.39
C GLN A 230 8.83 4.37 15.33
N VAL A 231 9.89 3.63 15.68
CA VAL A 231 11.29 4.06 15.67
C VAL A 231 12.20 2.96 15.16
N TYR A 232 13.16 3.31 14.29
CA TYR A 232 14.11 2.36 13.72
C TYR A 232 15.38 2.27 14.58
N PHE A 233 15.84 1.03 14.81
CA PHE A 233 17.10 0.74 15.49
C PHE A 233 17.66 -0.61 15.02
N ALA A 234 18.95 -0.64 14.67
CA ALA A 234 19.71 -1.87 14.40
C ALA A 234 19.01 -2.89 13.48
N GLY A 235 18.49 -2.46 12.32
CA GLY A 235 17.85 -3.37 11.37
C GLY A 235 16.34 -3.56 11.56
N ARG A 236 15.75 -3.02 12.62
CA ARG A 236 14.37 -3.32 13.02
C ARG A 236 13.56 -2.07 13.36
N TRP A 237 12.27 -2.12 13.07
CA TRP A 237 11.29 -1.13 13.55
C TRP A 237 10.73 -1.58 14.89
N TYR A 238 10.68 -0.65 15.84
CA TYR A 238 10.11 -0.83 17.17
C TYR A 238 8.92 0.10 17.33
N ASP A 239 7.84 -0.43 17.91
CA ASP A 239 6.70 0.40 18.32
C ASP A 239 7.08 1.18 19.60
N LYS A 240 7.01 2.51 19.53
CA LYS A 240 7.32 3.43 20.63
C LYS A 240 6.41 3.21 21.84
N SER A 241 5.18 2.73 21.66
CA SER A 241 4.28 2.41 22.77
C SER A 241 4.78 1.23 23.59
N GLY A 242 5.62 0.37 23.01
CA GLY A 242 6.27 -0.76 23.68
C GLY A 242 7.62 -0.43 24.31
N LEU A 243 8.15 0.79 24.14
CA LEU A 243 9.45 1.20 24.65
C LEU A 243 9.31 2.14 25.85
N SER A 244 10.24 2.05 26.80
CA SER A 244 10.28 3.03 27.90
C SER A 244 10.66 4.43 27.41
N GLU A 245 10.24 5.45 28.15
CA GLU A 245 10.60 6.85 27.86
C GLU A 245 12.13 7.06 27.83
N ASP A 246 12.87 6.34 28.69
CA ASP A 246 14.34 6.37 28.70
C ASP A 246 14.94 5.76 27.43
N THR A 247 14.37 4.65 26.93
CA THR A 247 14.77 4.05 25.64
C THR A 247 14.46 4.98 24.47
N LEU A 248 13.31 5.64 24.46
CA LEU A 248 12.96 6.61 23.41
C LEU A 248 13.90 7.82 23.41
N ARG A 249 14.26 8.33 24.59
CA ARG A 249 15.25 9.41 24.72
C ARG A 249 16.64 8.98 24.30
N TRP A 250 17.02 7.75 24.63
CA TRP A 250 18.28 7.17 24.18
C TRP A 250 18.30 7.00 22.66
N LEU A 251 17.22 6.51 22.05
CA LEU A 251 17.10 6.37 20.59
C LEU A 251 17.12 7.73 19.88
N ALA A 252 16.45 8.73 20.42
CA ALA A 252 16.49 10.09 19.88
C ALA A 252 17.90 10.69 19.91
N TRP A 253 18.68 10.39 20.96
CA TRP A 253 20.09 10.77 21.05
C TRP A 253 20.97 9.93 20.10
N TYR A 254 20.84 8.61 20.13
CA TYR A 254 21.62 7.66 19.34
C TYR A 254 21.46 7.89 17.84
N ASN A 255 20.22 8.05 17.37
CA ASN A 255 19.93 8.34 15.97
C ASN A 255 20.43 9.74 15.55
N GLY A 256 20.68 10.65 16.50
CA GLY A 256 21.31 11.94 16.23
C GLY A 256 22.84 11.91 16.12
N LEU A 257 23.48 10.76 16.36
CA LEU A 257 24.94 10.59 16.26
C LEU A 257 25.37 10.23 14.83
N THR A 258 26.62 10.54 14.48
CA THR A 258 27.24 10.07 13.23
C THR A 258 27.43 8.54 13.24
N GLY A 259 27.55 7.91 12.07
CA GLY A 259 27.77 6.45 11.99
C GLY A 259 29.01 5.98 12.75
N GLN A 260 30.09 6.77 12.77
CA GLN A 260 31.29 6.47 13.56
C GLN A 260 31.03 6.55 15.08
N GLU A 261 30.25 7.53 15.52
CA GLU A 261 29.87 7.68 16.92
C GLU A 261 28.92 6.56 17.37
N GLN A 262 27.94 6.20 16.54
CA GLN A 262 27.01 5.09 16.79
C GLN A 262 27.75 3.76 16.96
N ALA A 263 28.73 3.47 16.10
CA ALA A 263 29.56 2.27 16.18
C ALA A 263 30.40 2.18 17.46
N CYS A 264 30.65 3.31 18.11
CA CYS A 264 31.38 3.39 19.37
C CYS A 264 30.48 3.23 20.61
N ILE A 265 29.15 3.19 20.44
CA ILE A 265 28.21 3.00 21.54
C ILE A 265 28.02 1.51 21.81
N SER A 266 28.46 1.05 22.98
CA SER A 266 28.35 -0.35 23.40
C SER A 266 27.18 -0.63 24.34
N SER A 267 26.48 0.39 24.81
CA SER A 267 25.38 0.27 25.76
C SER A 267 24.04 0.44 25.06
N VAL A 268 23.28 -0.65 24.93
CA VAL A 268 21.93 -0.66 24.33
C VAL A 268 20.88 -0.82 25.45
N PRO A 269 19.80 -0.02 25.45
CA PRO A 269 18.69 -0.18 26.39
C PRO A 269 18.09 -1.59 26.40
N ALA A 270 17.70 -2.08 27.58
CA ALA A 270 17.17 -3.44 27.75
C ALA A 270 15.91 -3.70 26.90
N ASP A 271 15.08 -2.69 26.70
CA ASP A 271 13.86 -2.78 25.88
C ASP A 271 14.14 -3.12 24.40
N LEU A 272 15.38 -2.92 23.93
CA LEU A 272 15.81 -3.20 22.57
C LEU A 272 16.57 -4.53 22.43
N LEU A 273 16.88 -5.19 23.56
CA LEU A 273 17.57 -6.48 23.58
C LEU A 273 16.55 -7.60 23.33
N ASP A 274 16.76 -8.36 22.26
CA ASP A 274 15.96 -9.53 21.94
C ASP A 274 16.32 -10.67 22.92
N GLU A 275 15.35 -11.19 23.70
CA GLU A 275 15.58 -12.29 24.64
C GLU A 275 16.09 -13.58 23.95
N SER A 276 15.97 -13.66 22.62
CA SER A 276 16.42 -14.82 21.83
C SER A 276 17.95 -14.92 21.66
N GLU A 277 18.72 -13.84 21.83
CA GLU A 277 20.19 -13.89 21.73
C GLU A 277 20.89 -14.34 23.03
N ILE A 278 20.18 -14.30 24.17
CA ILE A 278 20.73 -14.77 25.46
C ILE A 278 20.85 -16.30 25.47
N SER A 279 20.06 -17.01 24.64
CA SER A 279 20.10 -18.48 24.53
C SER A 279 21.34 -19.03 23.81
N ARG A 280 22.06 -18.22 23.03
CA ARG A 280 23.19 -18.69 22.22
C ARG A 280 24.57 -18.55 22.87
N THR A 281 24.67 -17.90 24.04
CA THR A 281 25.95 -17.72 24.74
C THR A 281 26.19 -18.67 25.93
N GLU A 282 25.22 -19.48 26.35
CA GLU A 282 25.45 -20.45 27.45
C GLU A 282 25.85 -21.86 26.98
N GLU A 283 25.72 -22.23 25.69
CA GLU A 283 26.06 -23.60 25.24
C GLU A 283 27.52 -23.78 24.77
N THR A 284 28.29 -22.71 24.57
CA THR A 284 29.73 -22.81 24.23
C THR A 284 30.68 -22.89 25.43
N ALA A 285 30.18 -22.93 26.67
CA ALA A 285 31.02 -23.06 27.87
C ALA A 285 31.00 -24.47 28.50
N ALA A 286 30.17 -25.41 28.01
CA ALA A 286 29.97 -26.71 28.66
C ALA A 286 30.58 -27.93 27.96
N GLN A 287 31.44 -27.76 26.94
CA GLN A 287 32.19 -28.87 26.29
C GLN A 287 33.71 -28.83 26.49
N ALA A 288 34.19 -28.10 27.51
CA ALA A 288 35.58 -28.16 27.94
C ALA A 288 35.68 -28.45 29.45
N ASN A 289 35.44 -29.71 29.84
CA ASN A 289 36.08 -30.36 30.99
C ASN A 289 35.82 -31.87 30.97
#